data_AF-A0A7Y4XQW2-F1
#
_entry.id   AF-A0A7Y4XQW2-F1
#
_cell.length_a   1.000
_cell.length_b   1.000
_cell.length_c   1.000
_cell.angle_alpha   90.00
_cell.angle_beta   90.00
_cell.angle_gamma   90.00
#
_symmetry.space_group_name_H-M   'P 1'
#
loop_
_entity.id
_entity.type
_entity.pdbx_description
1 polymer ?
#
loop_
_entity_poly.entity_id
_entity_poly.type
_entity_poly.pdbx_seq_one_letter_code
_entity_poly.pdbx_strand_id
1 'polypeptide(L)'
;MKPETRALVFNILSLLCGIWFALTSWFWAYIANVFISFPVGILGFIFWVIGRNIGPPTKLNKASIIVHILGVASAVISFLIFFVVKS
;
A
#
# COMPACT_ATOMS: atom_id res chain seq x y z
N MET A 1 18.09 -0.95 18.80
CA MET A 1 16.81 -1.70 18.67
C MET A 1 17.10 -3.08 18.11
N LYS A 2 16.52 -4.15 18.64
CA LYS A 2 16.75 -5.52 18.12
C LYS A 2 16.21 -5.63 16.68
N PRO A 3 16.82 -6.44 15.80
CA PRO A 3 16.40 -6.57 14.39
C PRO A 3 14.94 -6.97 14.24
N GLU A 4 14.46 -7.87 15.10
CA GLU A 4 13.05 -8.28 15.21
C GLU A 4 12.08 -7.10 15.48
N THR A 5 12.44 -6.20 16.39
CA THR A 5 11.63 -5.00 16.68
C THR A 5 11.62 -4.04 15.50
N ARG A 6 12.76 -3.86 14.82
CA ARG A 6 12.85 -3.01 13.61
C ARG A 6 11.96 -3.54 12.49
N ALA A 7 12.03 -4.84 12.22
CA ALA A 7 11.20 -5.49 11.22
C ALA A 7 9.71 -5.32 11.55
N LEU A 8 9.32 -5.44 12.82
CA LEU A 8 7.94 -5.23 13.26
C LEU A 8 7.47 -3.80 12.98
N VAL A 9 8.27 -2.79 13.34
CA VAL A 9 7.94 -1.37 13.10
C VAL A 9 7.75 -1.10 11.61
N PHE A 10 8.66 -1.55 10.76
CA PHE A 10 8.53 -1.36 9.30
C PHE A 10 7.31 -2.07 8.71
N ASN A 11 7.00 -3.28 9.18
CA ASN A 11 5.81 -4.00 8.72
C ASN A 11 4.50 -3.31 9.17
N ILE A 12 4.47 -2.70 10.36
CA ILE A 12 3.32 -1.92 10.84
C ILE A 12 3.15 -0.65 10.01
N LEU A 13 4.23 0.11 9.80
CA LEU A 13 4.20 1.32 8.97
C LEU A 13 3.74 1.00 7.54
N SER A 14 4.29 -0.07 6.97
CA SER A 14 3.87 -0.59 5.68
C SER A 14 2.38 -0.93 5.65
N LEU A 15 1.87 -1.64 6.66
CA LEU A 15 0.46 -2.00 6.74
C LEU A 15 -0.45 -0.76 6.81
N LEU A 16 -0.09 0.23 7.63
CA LEU A 16 -0.85 1.48 7.74
C LEU A 16 -0.88 2.25 6.42
N CYS A 17 0.28 2.38 5.75
CA CYS A 17 0.36 2.99 4.43
C CYS A 17 -0.45 2.21 3.38
N GLY A 18 -0.41 0.87 3.41
CA GLY A 18 -1.19 0.02 2.53
C GLY A 18 -2.70 0.20 2.74
N ILE A 19 -3.16 0.23 3.99
CA ILE A 19 -4.58 0.45 4.31
C ILE A 19 -5.01 1.83 3.83
N TRP A 20 -4.21 2.86 4.11
CA TRP A 20 -4.47 4.22 3.63
C TRP A 20 -4.57 4.26 2.10
N PHE A 21 -3.60 3.65 1.41
CA PHE A 21 -3.57 3.58 -0.05
C PHE A 21 -4.80 2.88 -0.60
N ALA A 22 -5.20 1.73 -0.04
CA ALA A 22 -6.38 1.00 -0.48
C ALA A 22 -7.68 1.80 -0.31
N LEU A 23 -7.86 2.45 0.84
CA LEU A 23 -9.06 3.26 1.12
C LEU A 23 -9.12 4.51 0.24
N THR A 24 -8.01 5.23 0.13
CA THR A 24 -7.96 6.49 -0.64
C THR A 24 -8.00 6.25 -2.15
N SER A 25 -7.54 5.09 -2.63
CA SER A 25 -7.58 4.75 -4.05
C SER A 25 -8.97 4.57 -4.64
N TRP A 26 -9.96 4.30 -3.79
CA TRP A 26 -11.37 4.23 -4.18
C TRP A 26 -12.07 5.60 -4.11
N PHE A 27 -11.64 6.48 -3.21
CA PHE A 27 -12.35 7.73 -2.93
C PHE A 27 -12.09 8.83 -3.97
N TRP A 28 -10.89 8.85 -4.55
CA TRP A 28 -10.45 9.95 -5.41
C TRP A 28 -10.57 9.62 -6.90
N ALA A 29 -10.97 10.62 -7.70
CA ALA A 29 -10.82 10.57 -9.15
C ALA A 29 -9.34 10.39 -9.53
N TYR A 30 -9.07 9.76 -10.67
CA TYR A 30 -7.75 9.29 -11.10
C TYR A 30 -6.59 10.27 -10.82
N ILE A 31 -6.73 11.56 -11.19
CA ILE A 31 -5.68 12.57 -11.00
C ILE A 31 -5.35 12.77 -9.52
N ALA A 32 -6.34 12.90 -8.65
CA ALA A 32 -6.11 13.06 -7.21
C ALA A 32 -5.50 11.79 -6.60
N ASN A 33 -5.83 10.62 -7.17
CA ASN A 33 -5.26 9.34 -6.74
C ASN A 33 -3.73 9.27 -6.93
N VAL A 34 -3.23 9.82 -8.03
CA VAL A 34 -1.78 9.88 -8.35
C VAL A 34 -1.01 10.76 -7.38
N PHE A 35 -1.61 11.85 -6.88
CA PHE A 35 -0.90 12.79 -5.99
C PHE A 35 -1.08 12.48 -4.50
N ILE A 36 -2.16 11.80 -4.11
CA ILE A 36 -2.49 11.57 -2.69
C ILE A 36 -2.18 10.13 -2.30
N SER A 37 -2.76 9.16 -3.02
CA SER A 37 -2.71 7.76 -2.62
C SER A 37 -1.40 7.11 -3.04
N PHE A 38 -0.93 7.37 -4.26
CA PHE A 38 0.25 6.70 -4.83
C PHE A 38 1.54 6.97 -4.04
N PRO A 39 1.87 8.20 -3.61
CA PRO A 39 3.05 8.43 -2.79
C PRO A 39 3.03 7.64 -1.48
N VAL A 40 1.85 7.55 -0.83
CA VAL A 40 1.69 6.78 0.41
C VAL A 40 1.80 5.28 0.14
N GLY A 41 1.22 4.78 -0.94
CA GLY A 41 1.34 3.38 -1.36
C GLY A 41 2.78 2.98 -1.70
N ILE A 42 3.53 3.85 -2.39
CA ILE A 42 4.95 3.65 -2.70
C ILE A 42 5.78 3.63 -1.41
N LEU A 43 5.56 4.59 -0.51
CA LEU A 43 6.25 4.62 0.79
C LEU A 43 5.96 3.37 1.62
N GLY A 44 4.69 2.94 1.66
CA GLY A 44 4.29 1.68 2.30
C GLY A 44 5.03 0.48 1.72
N PHE A 45 5.11 0.38 0.39
CA PHE A 45 5.82 -0.70 -0.28
C PHE A 45 7.34 -0.67 0.01
N ILE A 46 7.95 0.52 0.09
CA ILE A 46 9.36 0.64 0.50
C ILE A 46 9.54 0.12 1.94
N PHE A 47 8.66 0.49 2.86
CA PHE A 47 8.71 -0.04 4.23
C PHE A 47 8.50 -1.56 4.28
N TRP A 48 7.63 -2.10 3.42
CA TRP A 48 7.48 -3.55 3.28
C TRP A 48 8.79 -4.23 2.87
N VAL A 49 9.46 -3.71 1.82
CA VAL A 49 10.73 -4.24 1.30
C VAL A 49 11.82 -4.18 2.37
N ILE A 50 11.92 -3.08 3.11
CA ILE A 50 12.87 -2.95 4.21
C ILE A 50 12.53 -3.97 5.33
N GLY A 51 11.27 -4.05 5.73
CA GLY A 51 10.80 -4.95 6.79
C GLY A 51 11.01 -6.43 6.50
N ARG A 52 10.83 -6.88 5.25
CA ARG A 52 11.06 -8.29 4.84
C ARG A 52 12.54 -8.67 4.78
N ASN A 53 13.45 -7.71 4.63
CA ASN A 53 14.88 -7.98 4.48
C ASN A 53 15.63 -7.98 5.83
N ILE A 54 15.00 -7.52 6.91
CA ILE A 54 15.62 -7.46 8.25
C ILE A 54 15.48 -8.78 9.02
N GLY A 55 14.47 -9.60 8.72
CA GLY A 55 14.19 -10.83 9.47
C GLY A 55 13.27 -11.80 8.71
N PRO A 56 12.93 -12.94 9.33
CA PRO A 56 12.08 -13.94 8.69
C PRO A 56 10.68 -13.38 8.40
N PRO A 57 10.04 -13.81 7.29
CA PRO A 57 8.73 -13.30 6.89
C PRO A 57 7.67 -13.62 7.94
N THR A 58 7.04 -12.58 8.47
CA THR A 58 5.97 -12.69 9.47
C THR A 58 4.59 -12.71 8.82
N LYS A 59 3.55 -13.11 9.57
CA LYS A 59 2.15 -12.99 9.12
C LYS A 59 1.80 -11.54 8.75
N LEU A 60 2.37 -10.57 9.47
CA LEU A 60 2.15 -9.15 9.25
C LEU A 60 2.76 -8.68 7.93
N ASN A 61 3.94 -9.21 7.57
CA ASN A 61 4.55 -8.96 6.27
C ASN A 61 3.68 -9.46 5.10
N LYS A 62 3.10 -10.66 5.24
CA LYS A 62 2.15 -11.22 4.25
C LYS A 62 0.86 -10.41 4.17
N ALA A 63 0.30 -10.01 5.31
CA ALA A 63 -0.89 -9.17 5.33
C ALA A 63 -0.62 -7.82 4.64
N SER A 64 0.53 -7.22 4.91
CA SER A 64 0.89 -5.92 4.36
C SER A 64 1.00 -5.93 2.82
N ILE A 65 1.59 -6.97 2.22
CA ILE A 65 1.65 -7.06 0.75
C ILE A 65 0.28 -7.30 0.13
N ILE A 66 -0.58 -8.11 0.77
CA ILE A 66 -1.97 -8.33 0.31
C ILE A 66 -2.72 -7.00 0.26
N VAL A 67 -2.61 -6.17 1.30
CA VAL A 67 -3.27 -4.87 1.34
C VAL A 67 -2.76 -3.93 0.24
N HIS A 68 -1.45 -3.92 -0.05
CA HIS A 68 -0.92 -3.15 -1.18
C HIS A 68 -1.45 -3.63 -2.52
N ILE A 69 -1.54 -4.95 -2.73
CA ILE A 69 -2.13 -5.53 -3.94
C ILE A 69 -3.60 -5.09 -4.09
N LEU A 70 -4.37 -5.12 -3.01
CA LEU A 70 -5.75 -4.63 -3.01
C LEU A 70 -5.82 -3.14 -3.37
N GLY A 71 -4.92 -2.32 -2.82
CA GLY A 71 -4.87 -0.89 -3.17
C GLY A 71 -4.54 -0.64 -4.64
N VAL A 72 -3.62 -1.42 -5.22
CA VAL A 72 -3.34 -1.36 -6.67
C VAL A 72 -4.57 -1.77 -7.47
N ALA A 73 -5.25 -2.85 -7.09
CA ALA A 73 -6.47 -3.30 -7.75
C ALA A 73 -7.56 -2.20 -7.69
N SER A 74 -7.76 -1.57 -6.52
CA SER A 74 -8.68 -0.44 -6.36
C SER A 74 -8.31 0.73 -7.27
N ALA A 75 -7.03 1.09 -7.37
CA ALA A 75 -6.58 2.17 -8.24
C ALA A 75 -6.84 1.86 -9.73
N VAL A 76 -6.63 0.62 -10.17
CA VAL A 76 -6.93 0.16 -11.53
C VAL A 76 -8.44 0.21 -11.80
N ILE A 77 -9.28 -0.25 -10.87
CA ILE A 77 -10.73 -0.18 -11.01
C ILE A 77 -11.21 1.27 -11.13
N SER A 78 -10.72 2.18 -10.27
CA SER A 78 -11.04 3.60 -10.34
C SER A 78 -10.64 4.22 -11.69
N PHE A 79 -9.50 3.81 -12.25
CA PHE A 79 -9.07 4.22 -13.59
C PHE A 79 -10.04 3.71 -14.66
N LEU A 80 -10.39 2.42 -14.66
CA LEU A 80 -11.33 1.85 -15.64
C LEU A 80 -12.70 2.54 -15.60
N ILE A 81 -13.24 2.80 -14.40
CA ILE A 81 -14.52 3.50 -14.23
C ILE A 81 -14.44 4.90 -14.85
N PHE A 82 -13.34 5.64 -14.62
CA PHE A 82 -13.18 6.96 -15.21
C PHE A 82 -13.22 6.94 -16.75
N PHE A 83 -12.60 5.95 -17.39
CA PHE A 83 -12.65 5.82 -18.85
C PHE A 83 -14.03 5.39 -19.35
N VAL A 84 -14.67 4.41 -18.70
CA VAL A 84 -16.00 3.92 -19.10
C VAL A 84 -17.06 5.01 -18.97
N VAL A 85 -17.05 5.80 -17.90
CA VAL A 85 -18.07 6.84 -17.65
C VAL A 85 -17.86 8.08 -18.54
N LYS A 86 -16.64 8.34 -19.02
CA LYS A 86 -16.34 9.45 -19.93
C LYS A 86 -16.41 9.11 -21.42
N SER A 87 -16.59 7.83 -21.78
CA SER A 87 -16.75 7.37 -23.17
C SER A 87 -18.20 7.41 -23.60
#